data_AF-A0A7X8R8M4-F1
#
_entry.id   AF-A0A7X8R8M4-F1
#
_cell.length_a   1.000
_cell.length_b   1.000
_cell.length_c   1.000
_cell.angle_alpha   90.00
_cell.angle_beta   90.00
_cell.angle_gamma   90.00
#
_symmetry.space_group_name_H-M   'P 1'
#
loop_
_entity.id
_entity.type
_entity.pdbx_description
1 polymer ?
#
loop_
_entity_poly.entity_id
_entity_poly.type
_entity_poly.pdbx_seq_one_letter_code
_entity_poly.pdbx_strand_id
1 'polypeptide(L)'
;MVFLVVAVQSSLQNIKEELKKRGFDVVDLETYNYPIDAIVYEGNSFQISHISRNNMPEMSSGLRTNYGVFIVNSLGKSIDEIEDMLKTRYYSPLF
;
A
#
# COMPACT_ATOMS: atom_id res chain seq x y z
N MET A 1 4.12 16.08 9.69
CA MET A 1 3.03 15.21 9.23
C MET A 1 3.65 14.15 8.34
N VAL A 2 3.53 12.87 8.67
CA VAL A 2 4.06 11.79 7.83
C VAL A 2 2.94 11.43 6.85
N PHE A 3 3.17 11.65 5.56
CA PHE A 3 2.24 11.23 4.51
C PHE A 3 2.54 9.78 4.19
N LEU A 4 1.53 8.91 4.32
CA LEU A 4 1.65 7.50 3.98
C LEU A 4 1.33 7.35 2.49
N VAL A 5 2.34 6.93 1.71
CA VAL A 5 2.21 6.75 0.26
C VAL A 5 1.71 5.34 -0.02
N VAL A 6 0.51 5.23 -0.58
CA VAL A 6 -0.17 3.98 -0.88
C VAL A 6 -0.23 3.80 -2.40
N ALA A 7 0.49 2.80 -2.90
CA ALA A 7 0.34 2.36 -4.28
C ALA A 7 -0.91 1.49 -4.41
N VAL A 8 -1.81 1.83 -5.33
CA VAL A 8 -3.05 1.09 -5.54
C VAL A 8 -3.11 0.62 -6.99
N GLN A 9 -3.49 -0.64 -7.18
CA GLN A 9 -3.67 -1.23 -8.50
C GLN A 9 -4.60 -0.38 -9.39
N SER A 10 -4.26 -0.24 -10.68
CA SER A 10 -4.94 0.65 -11.61
C SER A 10 -6.44 0.40 -11.75
N SER A 11 -6.86 -0.86 -11.65
CA SER A 11 -8.26 -1.27 -11.72
C SER A 11 -9.12 -0.84 -10.53
N LEU A 12 -8.53 -0.44 -9.40
CA LEU A 12 -9.22 -0.16 -8.13
C LEU A 12 -9.55 1.32 -7.95
N GLN A 13 -10.15 1.95 -8.97
CA GLN A 13 -10.39 3.39 -8.98
C GLN A 13 -11.23 3.88 -7.79
N ASN A 14 -12.26 3.13 -7.40
CA ASN A 14 -13.10 3.46 -6.24
C ASN A 14 -12.28 3.53 -4.94
N ILE A 15 -11.40 2.56 -4.71
CA ILE A 15 -10.54 2.52 -3.52
C ILE A 15 -9.57 3.70 -3.52
N LYS A 16 -9.03 4.06 -4.69
CA LYS A 16 -8.13 5.22 -4.79
C LYS A 16 -8.81 6.52 -4.36
N GLU A 17 -10.02 6.75 -4.85
CA GLU A 17 -10.76 7.98 -4.54
C GLU A 17 -11.11 8.05 -3.05
N GLU A 18 -11.53 6.93 -2.46
CA GLU A 18 -11.85 6.89 -1.04
C GLU A 18 -10.62 7.06 -0.13
N LEU A 19 -9.49 6.42 -0.47
CA LEU A 19 -8.25 6.61 0.28
C LEU A 19 -7.73 8.06 0.17
N LYS A 20 -7.84 8.70 -1.01
CA LYS A 20 -7.51 10.13 -1.17
C LYS A 20 -8.38 11.02 -0.27
N LYS A 21 -9.69 10.76 -0.20
CA LYS A 21 -10.62 11.49 0.69
C LYS A 21 -10.26 11.35 2.16
N ARG A 22 -9.64 10.22 2.56
CA ARG A 22 -9.20 9.92 3.93
C ARG A 22 -7.80 10.47 4.26
N GLY A 23 -7.14 11.14 3.30
CA GLY A 23 -5.86 11.83 3.51
C GLY A 23 -4.62 11.00 3.22
N PHE A 24 -4.75 9.86 2.54
CA PHE A 24 -3.61 9.10 2.03
C PHE A 24 -3.07 9.71 0.74
N ASP A 25 -1.76 9.60 0.52
CA ASP A 25 -1.15 9.91 -0.77
C ASP A 25 -1.23 8.67 -1.66
N VAL A 26 -2.12 8.69 -2.64
CA VAL A 26 -2.45 7.51 -3.45
C VAL A 26 -1.86 7.62 -4.83
N VAL A 27 -1.04 6.63 -5.18
CA VAL A 27 -0.30 6.55 -6.44
C VAL A 27 -0.66 5.26 -7.19
N ASP A 28 -0.43 5.25 -8.50
CA ASP A 28 -0.72 4.08 -9.33
C ASP A 28 0.40 3.05 -9.22
N LEU A 29 0.05 1.83 -8.82
CA LEU A 29 1.02 0.75 -8.61
C LEU A 29 1.86 0.44 -9.86
N GLU A 30 1.25 0.49 -11.04
CA GLU A 30 1.89 0.07 -12.29
C GLU A 30 2.82 1.13 -12.89
N THR A 31 2.72 2.40 -12.48
CA THR A 31 3.48 3.51 -13.06
C THR A 31 4.38 4.24 -12.07
N TYR A 32 4.11 4.13 -10.77
CA TYR A 32 4.85 4.83 -9.74
C TYR A 32 6.18 4.16 -9.41
N ASN A 33 7.28 4.89 -9.52
CA ASN A 33 8.65 4.35 -9.39
C ASN A 33 9.45 4.98 -8.24
N TYR A 34 8.77 5.50 -7.23
CA TYR A 34 9.39 6.04 -6.01
C TYR A 34 9.02 5.19 -4.79
N PRO A 35 9.68 5.40 -3.64
CA PRO A 35 9.40 4.64 -2.42
C PRO A 35 7.95 4.80 -1.98
N ILE A 36 7.37 3.68 -1.54
CA ILE A 36 5.99 3.61 -1.03
C ILE A 36 5.97 2.97 0.35
N ASP A 37 4.93 3.26 1.11
CA ASP A 37 4.70 2.69 2.43
C ASP A 37 3.85 1.43 2.37
N ALA A 38 2.88 1.40 1.45
CA ALA A 38 1.95 0.31 1.29
C ALA A 38 1.51 0.08 -0.15
N ILE A 39 1.02 -1.13 -0.42
CA ILE A 39 0.41 -1.56 -1.68
C ILE A 39 -1.00 -2.07 -1.38
N VAL A 40 -1.98 -1.65 -2.17
CA VAL A 40 -3.33 -2.23 -2.20
C VAL A 40 -3.56 -2.87 -3.56
N TYR A 41 -3.90 -4.15 -3.55
CA TYR A 41 -4.22 -4.92 -4.76
C TYR A 41 -5.47 -5.75 -4.52
N GLU A 42 -6.07 -6.24 -5.61
CA GLU A 42 -7.21 -7.15 -5.54
C GLU A 42 -6.92 -8.43 -6.32
N GLY A 43 -7.23 -9.57 -5.69
CA GLY A 43 -7.27 -10.87 -6.35
C GLY A 43 -6.56 -11.98 -5.59
N ASN A 44 -6.52 -13.15 -6.22
CA ASN A 44 -5.98 -14.38 -5.61
C ASN A 44 -4.44 -14.45 -5.64
N SER A 45 -3.81 -13.70 -6.54
CA SER A 45 -2.35 -13.68 -6.70
C SER A 45 -1.88 -12.26 -6.92
N PHE A 46 -0.91 -11.83 -6.11
CA PHE A 46 -0.26 -10.54 -6.30
C PHE A 46 0.84 -10.64 -7.37
N GLN A 47 0.73 -9.86 -8.44
CA GLN A 47 1.76 -9.81 -9.49
C GLN A 47 2.92 -8.91 -9.07
N ILE A 48 3.98 -9.53 -8.53
CA ILE A 48 5.19 -8.86 -8.02
C ILE A 48 5.93 -8.09 -9.12
N SER A 49 5.69 -8.37 -10.40
CA SER A 49 6.31 -7.68 -11.54
C SER A 49 6.10 -6.16 -11.54
N HIS A 50 5.08 -5.66 -10.84
CA HIS A 50 4.80 -4.23 -10.71
C HIS A 50 5.58 -3.56 -9.57
N ILE A 51 6.27 -4.33 -8.71
CA ILE A 51 7.13 -3.78 -7.66
C ILE A 51 8.56 -3.66 -8.20
N SER A 52 9.06 -2.43 -8.29
CA SER A 52 10.45 -2.15 -8.59
C SER A 52 11.29 -2.03 -7.31
N ARG A 53 12.62 -2.14 -7.44
CA ARG A 53 13.56 -1.90 -6.32
C ARG A 53 13.42 -0.49 -5.74
N ASN A 54 12.96 0.49 -6.54
CA ASN A 54 12.78 1.87 -6.11
C ASN A 54 11.52 2.06 -5.26
N ASN A 55 10.55 1.14 -5.35
CA ASN A 55 9.39 1.14 -4.46
C ASN A 55 9.73 0.65 -3.05
N MET A 56 10.87 -0.04 -2.89
CA MET A 56 11.36 -0.46 -1.58
C MET A 56 12.28 0.63 -1.02
N PRO A 57 12.08 1.07 0.23
CA PRO A 57 13.02 1.99 0.86
C PRO A 57 14.39 1.32 1.02
N GLU A 58 15.47 2.02 0.62
CA GLU A 58 16.81 1.46 0.69
C GLU A 58 17.25 1.20 2.14
N MET A 59 17.83 0.02 2.36
CA MET A 59 18.45 -0.39 3.63
C MET A 59 19.76 0.36 3.94
N SER A 60 20.18 1.30 3.08
CA SER A 60 21.54 1.86 3.01
C SER A 60 21.85 3.00 3.98
N SER A 61 20.90 3.44 4.80
CA SER A 61 21.20 4.34 5.92
C SER A 61 20.74 3.69 7.21
N GLY A 62 21.66 3.46 8.16
CA GLY A 62 21.40 2.90 9.49
C GLY A 62 20.49 3.76 10.39
N LEU A 63 19.60 4.56 9.80
CA LEU A 63 18.62 5.43 10.41
C LEU A 63 17.20 4.83 10.40
N ARG A 64 16.93 3.76 9.63
CA ARG A 64 15.61 3.11 9.60
C ARG A 64 15.73 1.58 9.53
N THR A 65 15.94 0.96 10.69
CA THR A 65 15.74 -0.48 10.89
C THR A 65 14.27 -0.84 10.56
N ASN A 66 14.04 -1.69 9.56
CA ASN A 66 12.74 -2.28 9.20
C ASN A 66 11.65 -1.37 8.59
N TYR A 67 11.96 -0.63 7.53
CA TYR A 67 10.90 -0.07 6.68
C TYR A 67 10.57 -1.05 5.55
N GLY A 68 9.58 -1.92 5.75
CA GLY A 68 9.01 -2.78 4.71
C GLY A 68 7.80 -2.13 4.05
N VAL A 69 7.50 -2.51 2.81
CA VAL A 69 6.25 -2.16 2.13
C VAL A 69 5.14 -3.06 2.66
N PHE A 70 4.07 -2.47 3.19
CA PHE A 70 2.91 -3.22 3.70
C PHE A 70 1.96 -3.57 2.55
N ILE A 71 1.59 -4.84 2.39
CA ILE A 71 0.78 -5.28 1.24
C ILE A 71 -0.62 -5.67 1.72
N VAL A 72 -1.65 -5.07 1.13
CA VAL A 72 -3.06 -5.30 1.48
C VAL A 72 -3.80 -5.86 0.28
N ASN A 73 -4.47 -7.00 0.48
CA ASN A 73 -5.45 -7.53 -0.47
C ASN A 73 -6.82 -6.94 -0.14
N SER A 74 -7.42 -6.17 -1.06
CA SER A 74 -8.74 -5.55 -0.88
C SER A 74 -9.91 -6.51 -1.09
N LEU A 75 -9.66 -7.73 -1.60
CA LEU A 75 -10.73 -8.68 -1.93
C LEU A 75 -11.59 -8.99 -0.69
N GLY A 76 -12.88 -8.63 -0.78
CA GLY A 76 -13.84 -8.85 0.30
C GLY A 76 -13.70 -7.92 1.50
N LYS A 77 -12.88 -6.87 1.41
CA LYS A 77 -12.70 -5.86 2.47
C LYS A 77 -13.43 -4.57 2.15
N SER A 78 -14.02 -3.97 3.18
CA SER A 78 -14.53 -2.61 3.14
C SER A 78 -13.40 -1.59 3.13
N ILE A 79 -13.70 -0.37 2.71
CA ILE A 79 -12.72 0.72 2.73
C ILE A 79 -12.26 1.08 4.15
N ASP A 80 -13.14 0.95 5.14
CA ASP A 80 -12.82 1.22 6.54
C ASP A 80 -11.81 0.20 7.08
N GLU A 81 -11.95 -1.08 6.70
CA GLU A 81 -10.98 -2.12 7.04
C GLU A 81 -9.63 -1.88 6.36
N ILE A 82 -9.62 -1.47 5.09
CA ILE A 82 -8.39 -1.15 4.37
C ILE A 82 -7.67 0.02 5.05
N GLU A 83 -8.41 1.06 5.43
CA GLU A 83 -7.85 2.21 6.17
C GLU A 83 -7.24 1.78 7.51
N ASP A 84 -7.97 0.98 8.29
CA ASP A 84 -7.49 0.51 9.60
C ASP A 84 -6.21 -0.33 9.47
N MET A 85 -6.17 -1.23 8.48
CA MET A 85 -4.97 -2.01 8.16
C MET A 85 -3.79 -1.12 7.76
N LEU A 86 -4.00 -0.09 6.94
CA LEU A 86 -2.94 0.84 6.52
C LEU A 86 -2.40 1.68 7.68
N LYS A 87 -3.27 2.10 8.62
CA LYS A 87 -2.88 2.90 9.79
C LYS A 87 -2.17 2.08 10.86
N THR A 88 -2.65 0.88 11.13
CA THR A 88 -2.14 0.01 12.20
C THR A 88 -0.97 -0.86 11.75
N ARG A 89 -0.84 -1.11 10.43
CA ARG A 89 0.06 -2.08 9.81
C ARG A 89 -0.12 -3.51 10.34
N TYR A 90 -1.32 -3.84 10.84
CA TYR A 90 -1.69 -5.21 11.21
C TYR A 90 -2.66 -5.79 10.19
N TYR A 91 -2.56 -7.11 10.00
CA TYR A 91 -3.59 -7.86 9.31
C TYR A 91 -4.73 -8.17 10.30
N SER A 92 -5.96 -8.20 9.80
CA SER A 92 -7.07 -8.75 10.56
C SER A 92 -6.72 -10.16 11.05
N PRO A 93 -7.09 -10.56 12.28
CA PRO A 93 -6.92 -11.93 12.75
C PRO A 93 -7.49 -12.92 11.74
N LEU A 94 -6.82 -14.06 11.58
CA LEU A 94 -7.28 -15.14 10.70
C LEU A 94 -8.47 -15.91 11.31
N PHE A 95 -8.84 -15.62 12.57
CA PHE A 95 -9.84 -16.31 13.38
C PHE A 95 -10.55 -15.33 14.31
#